data_AF-A0A8T5SX93-F1
#
_entry.id   AF-A0A8T5SX93-F1
#
_cell.length_a   1.000
_cell.length_b   1.000
_cell.length_c   1.000
_cell.angle_alpha   90.00
_cell.angle_beta   90.00
_cell.angle_gamma   90.00
#
_symmetry.space_group_name_H-M   'P 1'
#
loop_
_entity.id
_entity.type
_entity.pdbx_description
1 polymer ?
#
loop_
_entity_poly.entity_id
_entity_poly.type
_entity_poly.pdbx_seq_one_letter_code
_entity_poly.pdbx_strand_id
1 'polypeptide(L)'
;MVCCAGKTETIKERAIWVYLPSIEQKERWQELAKQSGVSLSKWVIETVEEAVRPAEELEWKPRKDLEEENEGLKKEVAGLRGELRQQNIIREKLERELRRYRAEPFLVPEFEGVRRYDKELIELL
;
A
#
# COMPACT_ATOMS: atom_id res chain seq x y z
N MET A 1 -8.01 30.03 -16.76
CA MET A 1 -6.91 30.33 -15.82
C MET A 1 -7.57 30.55 -14.46
N VAL A 2 -7.65 29.50 -13.63
CA VAL A 2 -8.35 29.59 -12.32
C VAL A 2 -7.35 30.16 -11.32
N CYS A 3 -7.49 31.45 -11.00
CA CYS A 3 -6.62 32.14 -10.05
C CYS A 3 -6.85 31.60 -8.63
N CYS A 4 -5.81 31.05 -8.01
CA CYS A 4 -5.77 30.58 -6.63
C CYS A 4 -5.83 31.70 -5.56
N ALA A 5 -6.38 32.88 -5.89
CA ALA A 5 -6.23 34.12 -5.12
C ALA A 5 -6.76 34.03 -3.67
N GLY A 6 -7.80 33.23 -3.40
CA GLY A 6 -8.40 33.16 -2.06
C GLY A 6 -7.62 32.36 -1.01
N LYS A 7 -6.67 31.48 -1.38
CA LYS A 7 -5.98 30.62 -0.40
C LYS A 7 -4.86 31.35 0.37
N THR A 8 -4.42 32.50 -0.13
CA THR A 8 -3.23 33.21 0.34
C THR A 8 -3.52 34.42 1.23
N GLU A 9 -4.76 34.93 1.24
CA GLU A 9 -5.15 36.12 1.99
C GLU A 9 -5.10 35.89 3.51
N THR A 10 -5.49 34.71 3.98
CA THR A 10 -5.54 34.34 5.41
C THR A 10 -4.22 33.76 5.95
N ILE A 11 -3.14 33.71 5.15
CA ILE A 11 -1.86 33.16 5.62
C ILE A 11 -1.26 34.05 6.72
N LYS A 12 -1.41 35.37 6.58
CA LYS A 12 -0.89 36.34 7.56
C LYS A 12 -1.64 36.28 8.89
N GLU A 13 -2.94 35.99 8.85
CA GLU A 13 -3.79 35.90 10.04
C GLU A 13 -3.44 34.68 10.92
N ARG A 14 -2.87 33.63 10.34
CA ARG A 14 -2.47 32.39 11.02
C ARG A 14 -0.99 32.34 11.38
N ALA A 15 -0.23 33.39 11.06
CA ALA A 15 1.21 33.41 11.30
C ALA A 15 1.52 33.72 12.77
N ILE A 16 2.37 32.89 13.37
CA ILE A 16 2.84 33.06 14.75
C ILE A 16 4.33 33.35 14.71
N TRP A 17 4.76 34.46 15.31
CA TRP A 17 6.17 34.82 15.42
C TRP A 17 6.70 34.40 16.79
N VAL A 18 7.52 33.34 16.79
CA VAL A 18 8.14 32.82 18.01
C VAL A 18 9.64 33.06 17.96
N TYR A 19 10.18 33.66 19.01
CA TYR A 19 11.62 33.78 19.20
C TYR A 19 12.11 32.57 20.00
N LEU A 20 13.05 31.83 19.42
CA LEU A 20 13.72 30.75 20.13
C LEU A 20 14.74 31.32 21.12
N PRO A 21 14.93 30.68 22.29
CA PRO A 21 15.89 31.10 23.32
C PRO A 21 17.32 31.34 22.81
N SER A 22 17.77 30.61 21.79
CA SER A 22 19.09 30.79 21.18
C SER A 22 19.09 30.49 19.68
N ILE A 23 20.13 30.99 19.00
CA ILE A 23 20.38 30.68 17.59
C ILE A 23 20.70 29.20 17.42
N GLU A 24 21.49 28.61 18.33
CA GLU A 24 21.86 27.19 18.32
C GLU A 24 20.61 26.29 18.36
N GLN A 25 19.58 26.67 19.12
CA GLN A 25 18.32 25.93 19.17
C GLN A 25 17.59 25.95 17.82
N LYS A 26 17.61 27.09 17.12
CA LYS A 26 17.05 27.21 15.77
C LYS A 26 17.78 26.31 14.78
N GLU A 27 19.11 26.30 14.82
CA GLU A 27 19.93 25.46 13.94
C GLU A 27 19.67 23.98 14.19
N ARG A 28 19.59 23.57 15.45
CA ARG A 28 19.23 22.20 15.83
C ARG A 28 17.88 21.79 15.26
N TRP A 29 16.86 22.65 15.35
CA TRP A 29 15.53 22.35 14.81
C TRP A 29 15.53 22.29 13.28
N GLN A 30 16.31 23.15 12.62
CA GLN A 30 16.49 23.08 11.17
C GLN A 30 17.11 21.77 10.73
N GLU A 31 18.09 21.25 11.48
CA GLU A 31 18.73 19.99 11.15
C GLU A 31 17.79 18.80 11.36
N LEU A 32 17.02 18.79 12.44
CA LEU A 32 15.99 17.76 12.69
C LEU A 32 14.91 17.74 11.59
N ALA A 33 14.49 18.92 11.12
CA ALA A 33 13.53 19.04 10.02
C ALA A 33 14.10 18.47 8.70
N LYS A 34 15.37 18.76 8.39
CA LYS A 34 16.06 18.20 7.21
C LYS A 34 16.19 16.69 7.29
N GLN A 35 16.58 16.14 8.44
CA GLN A 35 16.66 14.69 8.66
C GLN A 35 15.31 14.00 8.42
N SER A 36 14.23 14.69 8.75
CA SER A 36 12.85 14.22 8.52
C SER A 36 12.33 14.50 7.11
N GLY A 37 13.13 15.10 6.22
CA GLY A 37 12.75 15.40 4.83
C GLY A 37 11.65 16.46 4.69
N VAL A 38 11.43 17.31 5.69
CA VAL A 38 10.36 18.33 5.71
C VAL A 38 10.90 19.74 5.94
N SER A 39 10.13 20.76 5.56
CA SER A 39 10.46 22.15 5.88
C SER A 39 10.39 22.40 7.39
N LEU A 40 11.17 23.35 7.91
CA LEU A 40 11.13 23.76 9.33
C LEU A 40 9.71 24.10 9.80
N SER A 41 8.94 24.87 9.01
CA SER A 41 7.57 25.26 9.38
C SER A 41 6.65 24.05 9.56
N LYS A 42 6.69 23.10 8.62
CA LYS A 42 5.92 21.86 8.71
C LYS A 42 6.35 21.02 9.92
N TRP A 43 7.66 20.91 10.14
CA TRP A 43 8.21 20.16 11.28
C TRP A 43 7.72 20.73 12.62
N VAL A 44 7.79 22.06 12.80
CA VAL A 44 7.31 22.73 14.02
C VAL A 44 5.81 22.51 14.22
N ILE A 45 5.00 22.63 13.16
CA ILE A 45 3.56 22.38 13.24
C ILE A 45 3.30 20.95 13.70
N GLU A 46 3.90 19.95 13.05
CA GLU A 46 3.72 18.53 13.41
C GLU A 46 4.12 18.26 14.86
N THR A 47 5.28 18.78 15.30
CA THR A 47 5.76 18.59 16.67
C THR A 47 4.86 19.25 17.71
N VAL A 48 4.36 20.46 17.46
CA VAL A 48 3.47 21.17 18.39
C VAL A 48 2.09 20.52 18.44
N GLU A 49 1.52 20.18 17.28
CA GLU A 49 0.23 19.48 17.19
C GLU A 49 0.28 18.11 17.88
N GLU A 50 1.41 17.39 17.78
CA GLU A 50 1.63 16.14 18.51
C GLU A 50 1.68 16.36 20.02
N ALA A 51 2.34 17.42 20.48
CA ALA A 51 2.47 17.73 21.91
C ALA A 51 1.17 18.26 22.56
N VAL A 52 0.32 18.94 21.79
CA VAL A 52 -0.93 19.56 22.28
C VAL A 52 -2.12 18.59 22.21
N ARG A 53 -2.01 17.51 21.43
CA ARG A 53 -3.11 16.56 21.24
C ARG A 53 -3.51 15.87 22.55
N PRO A 54 -4.80 15.88 22.94
CA PRO A 54 -5.28 15.15 24.11
C PRO A 54 -5.06 13.64 23.95
N ALA A 55 -4.72 12.97 25.06
CA ALA A 55 -4.57 11.51 25.08
C ALA A 55 -5.86 10.73 24.74
N GLU A 56 -7.01 11.41 24.67
CA GLU A 56 -8.30 10.81 24.28
C GLU A 56 -8.53 10.87 22.76
N GLU A 57 -7.77 11.67 22.01
CA GLU A 57 -7.75 11.72 20.52
C GLU A 57 -6.66 10.80 19.91
N LEU A 58 -6.09 9.90 20.72
CA LEU A 58 -4.99 8.98 20.39
C LEU A 58 -5.39 7.81 19.45
N GLU A 59 -6.21 8.06 18.44
CA GLU A 59 -6.26 7.17 17.27
C GLU A 59 -5.12 7.47 16.27
N TRP A 60 -4.20 8.38 16.61
CA TRP A 60 -2.97 8.59 15.86
C TRP A 60 -1.86 7.68 16.40
N LYS A 61 -1.55 6.60 15.67
CA LYS A 61 -0.38 5.76 15.95
C LYS A 61 0.90 6.60 15.72
N PRO A 62 1.88 6.58 16.64
CA PRO A 62 3.20 7.17 16.44
C PRO A 62 3.77 6.82 15.05
N ARG A 63 4.54 7.73 14.43
CA ARG A 63 5.12 7.48 13.09
C ARG A 63 5.83 6.13 12.98
N LYS A 64 6.53 5.73 14.04
CA LYS A 64 7.23 4.45 14.12
C LYS A 64 6.27 3.26 14.06
N ASP A 65 5.14 3.34 14.75
CA ASP A 65 4.13 2.26 14.76
C ASP A 65 3.43 2.17 13.40
N LEU A 66 3.21 3.30 12.72
CA LEU A 66 2.72 3.33 11.34
C LEU A 66 3.74 2.79 10.34
N GLU A 67 5.03 3.00 10.57
CA GLU A 67 6.12 2.44 9.76
C GLU A 67 6.20 0.93 9.92
N GLU A 68 6.17 0.42 11.17
CA GLU A 68 6.17 -1.01 11.46
C GLU A 68 4.93 -1.72 10.87
N GLU A 69 3.75 -1.13 10.99
CA GLU A 69 2.52 -1.64 10.38
C GLU A 69 2.61 -1.64 8.84
N ASN A 70 3.14 -0.57 8.24
CA ASN A 70 3.35 -0.52 6.79
C ASN A 70 4.35 -1.58 6.31
N GLU A 71 5.41 -1.82 7.06
CA GLU A 71 6.36 -2.89 6.75
C GLU A 71 5.72 -4.28 6.87
N GLY A 72 4.89 -4.49 7.89
CA GLY A 72 4.09 -5.71 8.06
C GLY A 72 3.17 -5.95 6.88
N LEU A 73 2.37 -4.94 6.51
CA LEU A 73 1.45 -5.01 5.38
C LEU A 73 2.18 -5.23 4.04
N LYS A 74 3.35 -4.60 3.84
CA LYS A 74 4.17 -4.85 2.64
C LYS A 74 4.66 -6.30 2.55
N LYS A 75 5.08 -6.89 3.67
CA LYS A 75 5.50 -8.30 3.75
C LYS A 75 4.33 -9.23 3.46
N GLU A 76 3.16 -8.96 4.04
CA GLU A 76 1.94 -9.74 3.80
C GLU A 76 1.52 -9.69 2.32
N VAL A 77 1.49 -8.50 1.72
CA VAL A 77 1.20 -8.34 0.28
C VAL A 77 2.20 -9.10 -0.59
N ALA A 78 3.49 -9.06 -0.24
CA ALA A 78 4.51 -9.82 -0.96
C ALA A 78 4.30 -11.34 -0.83
N GLY A 79 3.95 -11.82 0.37
CA GLY A 79 3.60 -13.22 0.64
C GLY A 79 2.40 -13.68 -0.17
N LEU A 80 1.28 -12.97 -0.06
CA LEU A 80 0.04 -13.26 -0.79
C LEU A 80 0.26 -13.25 -2.31
N ARG A 81 1.07 -12.32 -2.84
CA ARG A 81 1.44 -12.32 -4.26
C ARG A 81 2.31 -13.52 -4.66
N GLY A 82 3.12 -14.04 -3.74
CA GLY A 82 3.89 -15.28 -3.94
C GLY A 82 2.96 -16.48 -4.04
N GLU A 83 2.07 -16.65 -3.06
CA GLU A 83 1.09 -17.72 -3.02
C GLU A 83 0.18 -17.71 -4.26
N LEU A 84 -0.34 -16.53 -4.64
CA LEU A 84 -1.18 -16.38 -5.83
C LEU A 84 -0.45 -16.83 -7.10
N ARG A 85 0.83 -16.47 -7.24
CA ARG A 85 1.65 -16.90 -8.40
C ARG A 85 1.82 -18.42 -8.42
N GLN A 86 2.12 -19.02 -7.28
CA GLN A 86 2.28 -20.48 -7.18
C GLN A 86 0.98 -21.21 -7.51
N GLN A 87 -0.15 -20.75 -6.96
CA GLN A 87 -1.48 -21.31 -7.24
C GLN A 87 -1.83 -21.22 -8.73
N ASN A 88 -1.56 -20.08 -9.37
CA ASN A 88 -1.80 -19.91 -10.81
C ASN A 88 -0.95 -20.87 -11.66
N ILE A 89 0.34 -21.03 -11.35
CA ILE A 89 1.21 -21.98 -12.07
C ILE A 89 0.69 -23.41 -11.95
N ILE A 90 0.31 -23.81 -10.74
CA ILE A 90 -0.25 -25.15 -10.48
C ILE A 90 -1.55 -25.32 -11.28
N ARG A 91 -2.45 -24.32 -11.23
CA ARG A 91 -3.73 -24.35 -11.95
C ARG A 91 -3.51 -24.52 -13.45
N GLU A 92 -2.64 -23.71 -14.06
CA GLU A 92 -2.33 -23.81 -15.49
C GLU A 92 -1.73 -25.18 -15.89
N LYS A 93 -0.94 -25.78 -15.00
CA LYS A 93 -0.37 -27.11 -15.26
C LYS A 93 -1.45 -28.19 -15.19
N LEU A 94 -2.31 -28.13 -14.19
CA LEU A 94 -3.45 -29.04 -14.04
C LEU A 94 -4.44 -28.91 -15.20
N GLU A 95 -4.76 -27.69 -15.63
CA GLU A 95 -5.60 -27.42 -16.80
C GLU A 95 -5.01 -28.04 -18.07
N ARG A 96 -3.69 -27.90 -18.28
CA ARG A 96 -2.99 -28.53 -19.41
C ARG A 96 -3.04 -30.05 -19.36
N GLU A 97 -2.77 -30.65 -18.21
CA GLU A 97 -2.82 -32.11 -18.03
C GLU A 97 -4.25 -32.64 -18.22
N LEU A 98 -5.27 -31.98 -17.66
CA LEU A 98 -6.67 -32.32 -17.87
C LEU A 98 -7.08 -32.25 -19.34
N ARG A 99 -6.68 -31.19 -20.05
CA ARG A 99 -6.94 -31.07 -21.51
C ARG A 99 -6.31 -32.23 -22.27
N ARG A 100 -5.08 -32.62 -21.94
CA ARG A 100 -4.38 -33.75 -22.56
C ARG A 100 -5.10 -35.07 -22.31
N TYR A 101 -5.41 -35.40 -21.05
CA TYR A 101 -6.12 -36.63 -20.69
C TYR A 101 -7.52 -36.71 -21.29
N ARG A 102 -8.21 -35.58 -21.45
CA ARG A 102 -9.52 -35.55 -22.11
C ARG A 102 -9.43 -35.74 -23.61
N ALA A 103 -8.37 -35.25 -24.26
CA ALA A 103 -8.18 -35.42 -25.70
C ALA A 103 -7.71 -36.83 -26.07
N GLU A 104 -6.96 -37.50 -25.20
CA GLU A 104 -6.36 -38.82 -25.43
C GLU A 104 -7.36 -39.90 -25.91
N PRO A 105 -8.57 -40.06 -25.32
CA PRO A 105 -9.59 -40.99 -25.83
C PRO A 105 -10.16 -40.68 -27.23
N PHE A 106 -9.95 -39.46 -27.74
CA PHE A 106 -10.38 -39.04 -29.08
C PHE A 106 -9.29 -39.19 -30.13
N LEU A 107 -8.04 -39.36 -29.70
CA LEU A 107 -6.89 -39.57 -30.58
C LEU A 107 -6.64 -41.06 -30.90
N VAL A 108 -7.20 -41.97 -30.12
CA VAL A 108 -7.10 -43.42 -30.35
C VAL A 108 -8.17 -43.88 -31.35
N PRO A 109 -7.77 -44.44 -32.51
CA PRO A 109 -8.71 -44.89 -33.55
C PRO A 109 -9.59 -46.08 -33.13
N GLU A 110 -9.13 -46.93 -32.20
CA GLU A 110 -9.84 -48.16 -31.80
C GLU A 110 -10.82 -48.00 -30.63
N PHE A 111 -11.25 -46.78 -30.28
CA PHE A 111 -12.14 -46.60 -29.13
C PHE A 111 -13.58 -47.08 -29.41
N GLU A 112 -14.00 -48.15 -28.73
CA GLU A 112 -15.38 -48.65 -28.72
C GLU A 112 -16.13 -48.22 -27.44
N GLY A 113 -17.08 -47.27 -27.55
CA GLY A 113 -17.91 -46.81 -26.43
C GLY A 113 -18.50 -45.40 -26.60
N VAL A 114 -19.27 -44.93 -25.60
CA VAL A 114 -19.83 -43.56 -25.55
C VAL A 114 -18.91 -42.64 -24.75
N ARG A 115 -18.30 -41.67 -25.42
CA ARG A 115 -17.44 -40.66 -24.77
C ARG A 115 -18.33 -39.68 -23.97
N ARG A 116 -18.09 -39.54 -22.67
CA ARG A 116 -18.82 -38.61 -21.78
C ARG A 116 -17.99 -37.36 -21.54
N TYR A 117 -18.64 -36.20 -21.59
CA TYR A 117 -18.04 -34.92 -21.21
C TYR A 117 -18.91 -34.26 -20.15
N ASP A 118 -18.25 -33.56 -19.23
CA ASP A 118 -18.90 -32.64 -18.32
C ASP A 118 -19.07 -31.28 -19.03
N LYS A 119 -20.33 -30.88 -19.26
CA LYS A 119 -20.65 -29.67 -20.04
C LYS A 119 -20.30 -28.39 -19.28
N GLU A 120 -20.54 -28.36 -17.96
CA GLU A 120 -20.27 -27.19 -17.11
C GLU A 120 -18.78 -26.82 -17.14
N LEU A 121 -17.92 -27.84 -17.22
CA LEU A 121 -16.48 -27.65 -17.24
C LEU A 121 -15.91 -27.27 -18.61
N ILE A 122 -16.66 -27.51 -19.70
CA ILE A 122 -16.33 -27.00 -21.04
C ILE A 122 -16.67 -25.51 -21.13
N GLU A 123 -17.76 -25.07 -20.50
CA GLU A 123 -18.19 -23.67 -20.50
C GLU A 123 -17.29 -22.75 -19.65
N LEU A 124 -16.54 -23.31 -18.69
CA LEU A 124 -15.62 -22.59 -17.80
C LEU A 124 -14.19 -22.40 -18.34
N LEU A 125 -13.79 -23.11 -19.42
CA LEU A 125 -12.42 -23.16 -19.96
C LEU A 125 -12.20 -22.23 -21.17
#